data_AF-A0A8S9I369-F1
#
_entry.id   AF-A0A8S9I369-F1
#
_cell.length_a   1.000
_cell.length_b   1.000
_cell.length_c   1.000
_cell.angle_alpha   90.00
_cell.angle_beta   90.00
_cell.angle_gamma   90.00
#
_symmetry.space_group_name_H-M   'P 1'
#
loop_
_entity.id
_entity.type
_entity.pdbx_description
1 polymer ?
#
loop_
_entity_poly.entity_id
_entity_poly.type
_entity_poly.pdbx_seq_one_letter_code
_entity_poly.pdbx_strand_id
1 'polypeptide(L)'
;MSVEEVEGYHYYGSIKKLGETPVKENGNVEQSETKSTDKKSGKGLSNSKEPKKPFQRVNVEEVVFTDDRLKDNSYWAKGGADSGYGAKAQEVLGQVRGRGFRHEKTKKKRGSYRGGEIDLQSHSVKFEYSDDE
;
A
#
# COMPACT_ATOMS: atom_id res chain seq x y z
N MET A 1 -29.04 41.24 -17.16
CA MET A 1 -29.54 40.13 -18.00
C MET A 1 -28.38 39.78 -18.91
N SER A 2 -27.53 38.80 -18.56
CA SER A 2 -27.77 37.35 -18.70
C SER A 2 -28.08 37.07 -20.18
N VAL A 3 -27.25 36.36 -20.94
CA VAL A 3 -26.76 35.00 -20.70
C VAL A 3 -25.50 34.70 -21.53
N GLU A 4 -24.63 33.88 -20.95
CA GLU A 4 -23.49 33.22 -21.58
C GLU A 4 -23.96 32.18 -22.60
N GLU A 5 -23.34 32.13 -23.78
CA GLU A 5 -23.41 30.96 -24.66
C GLU A 5 -22.12 30.14 -24.52
N VAL A 6 -22.34 28.88 -24.16
CA VAL A 6 -21.35 27.83 -23.91
C VAL A 6 -21.33 26.94 -25.14
N GLU A 7 -20.22 26.93 -25.87
CA GLU A 7 -19.89 25.91 -26.87
C GLU A 7 -18.40 25.60 -26.70
N GLY A 8 -17.89 24.39 -26.54
CA GLY A 8 -18.41 23.03 -26.53
C GLY A 8 -17.15 22.16 -26.63
N TYR A 9 -16.74 21.49 -25.55
CA TYR A 9 -15.54 20.66 -25.59
C TYR A 9 -15.84 19.36 -26.35
N HIS A 10 -15.27 19.23 -27.55
CA HIS A 10 -15.30 18.01 -28.35
C HIS A 10 -14.38 16.94 -27.75
N TYR A 11 -14.96 15.84 -27.29
CA TYR A 11 -14.24 14.65 -26.83
C TYR A 11 -14.27 13.59 -27.94
N TYR A 12 -13.11 13.23 -28.49
CA TYR A 12 -12.96 12.00 -29.27
C TYR A 12 -11.81 11.17 -28.70
N GLY A 13 -12.17 10.00 -28.20
CA GLY A 13 -11.25 8.99 -27.72
C GLY A 13 -10.42 8.38 -28.84
N SER A 14 -9.26 7.87 -28.45
CA SER A 14 -8.52 6.87 -29.22
C SER A 14 -8.01 5.82 -28.26
N ILE A 15 -8.72 4.70 -28.21
CA ILE A 15 -8.29 3.47 -27.55
C ILE A 15 -7.27 2.81 -28.48
N LYS A 16 -6.01 2.68 -28.05
CA LYS A 16 -5.05 1.76 -28.68
C LYS A 16 -4.77 0.60 -27.73
N LYS A 17 -4.91 -0.60 -28.30
CA LYS A 17 -4.86 -1.93 -27.67
C LYS A 17 -3.44 -2.28 -27.21
N LEU A 18 -3.36 -3.09 -26.16
CA LEU A 18 -2.18 -3.58 -25.44
C LEU A 18 -1.14 -4.29 -26.34
N GLY A 19 0.13 -4.08 -26.00
CA GLY A 19 1.26 -4.91 -26.41
C GLY A 19 2.31 -4.95 -25.28
N GLU A 20 2.60 -6.14 -24.75
CA GLU A 20 3.65 -6.40 -23.77
C GLU A 20 5.04 -6.09 -24.33
N THR A 21 5.89 -5.40 -23.56
CA THR A 21 7.35 -5.42 -23.72
C THR A 21 8.06 -5.19 -22.38
N PRO A 22 9.30 -5.68 -22.22
CA PRO A 22 9.83 -6.19 -20.95
C PRO A 22 10.50 -5.13 -20.06
N VAL A 23 10.50 -5.42 -18.76
CA VAL A 23 11.27 -4.73 -17.72
C VAL A 23 12.76 -4.74 -18.09
N LYS A 24 13.36 -3.54 -18.19
CA LYS A 24 14.80 -3.35 -18.15
C LYS A 24 15.12 -2.30 -17.08
N GLU A 25 15.65 -2.76 -15.95
CA GLU A 25 16.52 -1.95 -15.10
C GLU A 25 17.80 -1.61 -15.85
N ASN A 26 18.32 -0.40 -15.63
CA ASN A 26 19.73 0.06 -15.65
C ASN A 26 19.65 1.58 -15.41
N GLY A 27 20.22 2.19 -14.36
CA GLY A 27 21.59 2.03 -13.91
C GLY A 27 22.50 2.91 -14.78
N ASN A 28 22.72 4.18 -14.41
CA ASN A 28 23.96 4.87 -14.78
C ASN A 28 24.31 5.98 -13.77
N VAL A 29 25.47 5.80 -13.13
CA VAL A 29 26.20 6.76 -12.32
C VAL A 29 27.57 6.85 -12.97
N GLU A 30 27.95 8.03 -13.48
CA GLU A 30 29.32 8.36 -13.88
C GLU A 30 29.83 9.46 -12.93
N GLN A 31 30.73 9.07 -12.03
CA GLN A 31 32.20 9.19 -12.12
C GLN A 31 32.73 10.53 -11.55
N SER A 32 33.29 10.44 -10.35
CA SER A 32 34.46 11.22 -9.97
C SER A 32 35.42 10.31 -9.22
N GLU A 33 36.57 10.04 -9.83
CA GLU A 33 37.64 9.20 -9.32
C GLU A 33 38.32 9.80 -8.09
N THR A 34 38.65 8.98 -7.09
CA THR A 34 39.95 9.02 -6.42
C THR A 34 40.32 7.61 -5.96
N LYS A 35 41.53 7.17 -6.34
CA LYS A 35 42.09 5.84 -6.10
C LYS A 35 42.62 5.75 -4.67
N SER A 36 42.37 4.65 -3.97
CA SER A 36 43.31 4.05 -2.99
C SER A 36 42.94 2.60 -2.72
N THR A 37 43.97 1.79 -2.61
CA THR A 37 44.04 0.33 -2.52
C THR A 37 43.52 -0.22 -1.18
N ASP A 38 42.84 -1.37 -1.20
CA ASP A 38 43.37 -2.59 -0.57
C ASP A 38 42.47 -3.80 -0.83
N LYS A 39 43.06 -4.81 -1.47
CA LYS A 39 42.47 -6.14 -1.65
C LYS A 39 42.62 -6.91 -0.35
N LYS A 40 41.50 -7.35 0.24
CA LYS A 40 41.50 -8.57 1.07
C LYS A 40 40.42 -9.51 0.61
N SER A 41 40.82 -10.39 -0.30
CA SER A 41 40.15 -11.65 -0.59
C SER A 41 40.19 -12.53 0.66
N GLY A 42 39.04 -12.70 1.31
CA GLY A 42 38.81 -13.72 2.33
C GLY A 42 37.64 -14.60 1.89
N LYS A 43 37.91 -15.55 0.99
CA LYS A 43 36.97 -16.60 0.59
C LYS A 43 36.86 -17.59 1.76
N GLY A 44 35.90 -17.35 2.65
CA GLY A 44 35.45 -18.31 3.64
C GLY A 44 34.10 -18.88 3.21
N LEU A 45 34.12 -19.96 2.42
CA LEU A 45 32.95 -20.83 2.28
C LEU A 45 32.73 -21.49 3.64
N SER A 46 31.86 -20.90 4.45
CA SER A 46 31.37 -21.46 5.70
C SER A 46 29.90 -21.81 5.51
N ASN A 47 29.67 -23.11 5.35
CA ASN A 47 28.39 -23.79 5.25
C ASN A 47 27.28 -23.15 6.10
N SER A 48 26.17 -22.85 5.42
CA SER A 48 24.78 -22.93 5.89
C SER A 48 24.59 -22.84 7.41
N LYS A 49 24.86 -21.67 8.00
CA LYS A 49 24.24 -21.34 9.27
C LYS A 49 22.91 -20.71 8.94
N GLU A 50 21.82 -21.34 9.38
CA GLU A 50 20.51 -20.72 9.30
C GLU A 50 20.60 -19.30 9.89
N PRO A 51 20.01 -18.30 9.22
CA PRO A 51 20.03 -16.94 9.74
C PRO A 51 19.37 -16.94 11.12
N LYS A 52 20.06 -16.37 12.12
CA LYS A 52 19.51 -16.28 13.48
C LYS A 52 18.22 -15.48 13.45
N LYS A 53 17.12 -16.06 13.94
CA LYS A 53 15.85 -15.33 14.11
C LYS A 53 16.08 -14.16 15.08
N PRO A 54 15.70 -12.91 14.72
CA PRO A 54 15.78 -11.78 15.64
C PRO A 54 14.82 -11.96 16.81
N PHE A 55 15.09 -11.32 17.94
CA PHE A 55 14.18 -11.35 19.10
C PHE A 55 12.79 -10.82 18.69
N GLN A 56 11.76 -11.63 18.94
CA GLN A 56 10.36 -11.29 18.74
C GLN A 56 9.64 -11.47 20.08
N ARG A 57 8.74 -10.54 20.44
CA ARG A 57 7.94 -10.64 21.67
C ARG A 57 6.83 -11.68 21.58
N VAL A 58 6.40 -12.00 20.35
CA VAL A 58 5.30 -12.89 20.04
C VAL A 58 5.85 -14.00 19.16
N ASN A 59 5.59 -15.25 19.54
CA ASN A 59 5.92 -16.41 18.73
C ASN A 59 4.84 -16.58 17.67
N VAL A 60 5.16 -16.30 16.41
CA VAL A 60 4.18 -16.35 15.30
C VAL A 60 3.52 -17.73 15.14
N GLU A 61 4.26 -18.79 15.47
CA GLU A 61 3.82 -20.19 15.36
C GLU A 61 2.79 -20.59 16.45
N GLU A 62 2.74 -19.87 17.57
CA GLU A 62 1.88 -20.18 18.73
C GLU A 62 0.61 -19.31 18.78
N VAL A 63 0.44 -18.38 17.84
CA VAL A 63 -0.73 -17.48 17.83
C VAL A 63 -1.97 -18.23 17.36
N VAL A 64 -2.94 -18.38 18.26
CA VAL A 64 -4.28 -18.89 17.95
C VAL A 64 -5.24 -17.72 17.81
N PHE A 65 -5.97 -17.68 16.70
CA PHE A 65 -7.02 -16.71 16.45
C PHE A 65 -8.38 -17.35 16.73
N THR A 66 -9.26 -16.63 17.43
CA THR A 66 -10.64 -17.06 17.68
C THR A 66 -11.50 -17.04 16.41
N ASP A 67 -11.24 -16.10 15.50
CA ASP A 67 -11.95 -15.93 14.23
C ASP A 67 -10.94 -15.66 13.11
N ASP A 68 -11.17 -16.26 11.94
CA ASP A 68 -10.37 -16.04 10.73
C ASP A 68 -10.36 -14.58 10.27
N ARG A 69 -11.46 -13.84 10.53
CA ARG A 69 -11.58 -12.42 10.18
C ARG A 69 -10.57 -11.52 10.90
N LEU A 70 -10.02 -11.97 12.02
CA LEU A 70 -9.07 -11.22 12.84
C LEU A 70 -7.62 -11.39 12.38
N LYS A 71 -7.37 -12.25 11.39
CA LYS A 71 -6.02 -12.53 10.87
C LYS A 71 -5.45 -11.40 10.03
N ASP A 72 -6.31 -10.68 9.30
CA ASP A 72 -5.89 -9.59 8.41
C ASP A 72 -6.34 -8.22 8.91
N ASN A 73 -5.38 -7.32 9.08
CA ASN A 73 -5.59 -5.93 9.50
C ASN A 73 -5.72 -4.95 8.32
N SER A 74 -5.71 -5.45 7.09
CA SER A 74 -5.90 -4.61 5.91
C SER A 74 -7.29 -3.98 5.87
N TYR A 75 -7.42 -2.83 5.21
CA TYR A 75 -8.74 -2.20 5.01
C TYR A 75 -9.70 -3.12 4.25
N TRP A 76 -9.18 -3.89 3.29
CA TRP A 76 -9.97 -4.76 2.41
C TRP A 76 -10.54 -5.98 3.13
N ALA A 77 -9.93 -6.43 4.23
CA ALA A 77 -10.45 -7.51 5.06
C ALA A 77 -11.68 -7.11 5.89
N LYS A 78 -11.97 -5.81 6.01
CA LYS A 78 -13.14 -5.31 6.73
C LYS A 78 -14.42 -5.63 5.95
N GLY A 79 -15.50 -5.97 6.67
CA GLY A 79 -16.85 -5.99 6.11
C GLY A 79 -17.20 -4.66 5.43
N GLY A 80 -17.76 -4.74 4.21
CA GLY A 80 -18.15 -3.57 3.43
C GLY A 80 -16.99 -2.73 2.89
N ALA A 81 -15.80 -3.30 2.73
CA ALA A 81 -14.65 -2.57 2.18
C ALA A 81 -14.71 -2.35 0.67
N ASP A 82 -15.63 -3.01 -0.04
CA ASP A 82 -15.70 -3.01 -1.50
C ASP A 82 -16.05 -1.64 -2.11
N SER A 83 -16.72 -0.77 -1.34
CA SER A 83 -17.23 0.50 -1.85
C SER A 83 -17.32 1.60 -0.79
N GLY A 84 -17.69 2.80 -1.23
CA GLY A 84 -17.94 3.94 -0.36
C GLY A 84 -16.72 4.84 -0.09
N TYR A 85 -16.85 5.67 0.94
CA TYR A 85 -15.91 6.74 1.24
C TYR A 85 -14.53 6.23 1.69
N GLY A 86 -14.47 5.13 2.44
CA GLY A 86 -13.22 4.54 2.88
C GLY A 86 -12.48 3.80 1.75
N ALA A 87 -13.20 3.07 0.90
CA ALA A 87 -12.62 2.31 -0.22
C ALA A 87 -11.84 3.23 -1.18
N LYS A 88 -12.44 4.35 -1.60
CA LYS A 88 -11.75 5.35 -2.43
C LYS A 88 -10.56 6.00 -1.71
N ALA A 89 -10.63 6.14 -0.39
CA ALA A 89 -9.51 6.68 0.37
C ALA A 89 -8.35 5.68 0.41
N GLN A 90 -8.66 4.39 0.54
CA GLN A 90 -7.67 3.32 0.54
C GLN A 90 -6.99 3.17 -0.83
N GLU A 91 -7.74 3.27 -1.92
CA GLU A 91 -7.20 3.22 -3.28
C GLU A 91 -6.14 4.31 -3.53
N VAL A 92 -6.38 5.51 -3.00
CA VAL A 92 -5.48 6.66 -3.16
C VAL A 92 -4.37 6.65 -2.12
N LEU A 93 -4.70 6.61 -0.84
CA LEU A 93 -3.74 6.80 0.25
C LEU A 93 -2.95 5.53 0.58
N GLY A 94 -3.45 4.34 0.21
CA GLY A 94 -2.74 3.08 0.42
C GLY A 94 -1.49 2.91 -0.46
N GLN A 95 -1.38 3.68 -1.55
CA GLN A 95 -0.24 3.66 -2.46
C GLN A 95 1.02 4.26 -1.83
N VAL A 96 0.85 5.23 -0.92
CA VAL A 96 1.93 5.98 -0.30
C VAL A 96 2.11 5.64 1.16
N ARG A 97 3.35 5.71 1.63
CA ARG A 97 3.70 5.45 3.04
C ARG A 97 4.60 6.57 3.59
N GLY A 98 4.67 6.69 4.92
CA GLY A 98 5.57 7.62 5.62
C GLY A 98 5.37 9.10 5.24
N ARG A 99 6.46 9.77 4.85
CA ARG A 99 6.43 11.20 4.47
C ARG A 99 5.50 11.47 3.28
N GLY A 100 5.45 10.57 2.31
CA GLY A 100 4.58 10.68 1.13
C GLY A 100 3.10 10.66 1.51
N PHE A 101 2.73 9.76 2.44
CA PHE A 101 1.37 9.68 2.97
C PHE A 101 0.91 11.01 3.59
N ARG A 102 1.77 11.69 4.37
CA ARG A 102 1.43 12.98 4.95
C ARG A 102 1.11 14.04 3.89
N HIS A 103 1.92 14.10 2.85
CA HIS A 103 1.75 15.08 1.76
C HIS A 103 0.49 14.79 0.96
N GLU A 104 0.28 13.54 0.58
CA GLU A 104 -0.88 13.15 -0.19
C GLU A 104 -2.17 13.32 0.61
N LYS A 105 -2.21 12.88 1.87
CA LYS A 105 -3.33 13.13 2.78
C LYS A 105 -3.64 14.62 2.88
N THR A 106 -2.63 15.49 3.02
CA THR A 106 -2.83 16.94 3.11
C THR A 106 -3.39 17.52 1.81
N LYS A 107 -2.89 17.08 0.65
CA LYS A 107 -3.39 17.49 -0.67
C LYS A 107 -4.85 17.07 -0.86
N LYS A 108 -5.16 15.83 -0.51
CA LYS A 108 -6.51 15.25 -0.59
C LYS A 108 -7.48 15.97 0.36
N LYS A 109 -7.05 16.23 1.62
CA LYS A 109 -7.81 17.03 2.60
C LYS A 109 -8.11 18.45 2.12
N ARG A 110 -7.16 19.10 1.43
CA ARG A 110 -7.31 20.49 0.94
C ARG A 110 -8.30 20.64 -0.22
N GLY A 111 -8.88 19.56 -0.73
CA GLY A 111 -10.01 19.63 -1.67
C GLY A 111 -9.89 18.72 -2.89
N SER A 112 -8.75 18.05 -3.10
CA SER A 112 -8.60 17.13 -4.25
C SER A 112 -9.25 15.76 -4.03
N TYR A 113 -9.79 15.48 -2.84
CA TYR A 113 -10.46 14.22 -2.56
C TYR A 113 -11.98 14.36 -2.65
N ARG A 114 -12.56 13.63 -3.59
CA ARG A 114 -13.99 13.38 -3.71
C ARG A 114 -14.22 11.90 -3.43
N GLY A 115 -14.66 11.61 -2.20
CA GLY A 115 -14.87 10.25 -1.74
C GLY A 115 -16.05 9.54 -2.41
N GLY A 116 -16.45 8.43 -1.81
CA GLY A 116 -17.67 7.69 -2.15
C GLY A 116 -18.81 7.97 -1.17
N GLU A 117 -19.85 7.17 -1.25
CA GLU A 117 -20.98 7.20 -0.32
C GLU A 117 -20.54 6.85 1.12
N ILE A 118 -21.20 7.44 2.11
CA ILE A 118 -20.96 7.14 3.52
C ILE A 118 -21.89 5.99 3.91
N ASP A 119 -21.30 4.82 4.14
CA ASP A 119 -22.01 3.68 4.72
C ASP A 119 -22.30 3.94 6.21
N LEU A 120 -23.53 3.65 6.63
CA LEU A 120 -24.00 3.76 8.03
C LEU A 120 -24.09 2.39 8.74
N GLN A 121 -23.80 1.29 8.03
CA GLN A 121 -23.84 -0.05 8.61
C GLN A 121 -22.72 -0.28 9.64
N SER A 122 -22.99 -1.17 10.60
CA SER A 122 -22.01 -1.61 11.59
C SER A 122 -21.33 -2.90 11.14
N HIS A 123 -20.00 -2.91 11.17
CA HIS A 123 -19.16 -4.06 10.78
C HIS A 123 -18.40 -4.66 11.97
N SER A 124 -19.01 -4.60 13.16
CA SER A 124 -18.41 -5.11 14.40
C SER A 124 -18.46 -6.64 14.49
N VAL A 125 -17.52 -7.22 15.25
CA VAL A 125 -17.46 -8.65 15.57
C VAL A 125 -17.78 -8.79 17.05
N LYS A 126 -18.75 -9.64 17.39
CA LYS A 126 -19.14 -9.92 18.78
C LYS A 126 -18.30 -11.08 19.30
N PHE A 127 -17.66 -10.87 20.45
CA PHE A 127 -16.95 -11.94 21.15
C PHE A 127 -17.91 -12.70 22.07
N GLU A 128 -17.67 -13.99 22.20
CA GLU A 128 -18.27 -14.80 23.24
C GLU A 128 -17.66 -14.41 24.59
N TYR A 129 -18.50 -14.28 25.61
CA TYR A 129 -18.04 -13.93 26.95
C TYR A 129 -17.57 -15.22 27.64
N SER A 130 -16.37 -15.19 28.20
CA SER A 130 -15.75 -16.32 28.90
C SER A 130 -16.41 -16.66 30.25
N ASP A 131 -17.57 -16.08 30.58
CA ASP A 131 -18.24 -16.23 31.88
C ASP A 131 -19.27 -17.38 31.90
N ASP A 132 -19.44 -18.09 30.78
CA ASP A 132 -20.32 -19.24 30.64
C ASP A 132 -19.60 -20.61 30.87
N GLU A 133 -18.39 -20.62 31.46
CA GLU A 133 -17.67 -21.83 31.91
C GLU A 133 -17.00 -21.68 33.28
#